data_AF-A0A3A0EWS1-F1
#
_entry.id   AF-A0A3A0EWS1-F1
#
_cell.length_a   1.000
_cell.length_b   1.000
_cell.length_c   1.000
_cell.angle_alpha   90.00
_cell.angle_beta   90.00
_cell.angle_gamma   90.00
#
_symmetry.space_group_name_H-M   'P 1'
#
loop_
_entity.id
_entity.type
_entity.pdbx_description
1 polymer ?
#
loop_
_entity_poly.entity_id
_entity_poly.type
_entity_poly.pdbx_seq_one_letter_code
_entity_poly.pdbx_strand_id
1 'polypeptide(L)' 'MSSLKKFEVAVFNQEVRNCVKIAERHPKYDDTWENIHYVEILARDLSEAKRAAAKRFPPSDGFVIDLIEEMKEFY' A
#
# COMPACT_ATOMS: atom_id res chain seq x y z
N MET A 1 15.87 -7.73 21.52
CA MET A 1 15.76 -6.82 20.37
C MET A 1 15.10 -7.59 19.23
N SER A 2 13.95 -7.15 18.73
CA SER A 2 13.32 -7.79 17.56
C SER A 2 14.09 -7.36 16.31
N SER A 3 14.50 -8.31 15.47
CA SER A 3 15.08 -8.01 14.16
C SER A 3 14.03 -7.39 13.23
N LEU A 4 14.46 -6.52 12.34
CA LEU A 4 13.61 -6.03 11.25
C LEU A 4 13.38 -7.14 10.24
N LYS A 5 12.16 -7.22 9.74
CA LYS A 5 11.70 -8.12 8.68
C LYS A 5 11.18 -7.29 7.51
N LYS A 6 11.25 -7.84 6.31
CA LYS A 6 10.63 -7.25 5.12
C LYS A 6 9.18 -7.69 5.03
N PHE A 7 8.30 -6.74 4.76
CA PHE A 7 6.91 -6.95 4.44
C PHE A 7 6.64 -6.39 3.06
N GLU A 8 5.90 -7.13 2.24
CA GLU A 8 5.34 -6.63 0.99
C GLU A 8 3.91 -6.18 1.24
N VAL A 9 3.57 -4.99 0.75
CA VAL A 9 2.25 -4.38 0.89
C VAL A 9 1.66 -4.18 -0.49
N ALA A 10 0.50 -4.79 -0.75
CA ALA A 10 -0.32 -4.51 -1.92
C ALA A 10 -1.24 -3.33 -1.61
N VAL A 11 -1.11 -2.24 -2.37
CA VAL A 11 -1.88 -1.01 -2.16
C VAL A 11 -2.35 -0.41 -3.48
N PHE A 12 -3.57 0.12 -3.51
CA PHE A 12 -4.09 0.90 -4.63
C PHE A 12 -4.87 2.10 -4.10
N ASN A 13 -5.27 3.02 -4.97
CA ASN A 13 -6.13 4.15 -4.62
C ASN A 13 -7.52 3.98 -5.24
N GLN A 14 -8.53 3.82 -4.38
CA GLN A 14 -9.91 3.57 -4.81
C GLN A 14 -10.55 4.81 -5.43
N GLU A 15 -10.16 6.02 -5.00
CA GLU A 15 -10.65 7.26 -5.59
C GLU A 15 -10.09 7.44 -7.01
N VAL A 16 -8.79 7.17 -7.21
CA VAL A 16 -8.19 7.14 -8.56
C VAL A 16 -8.91 6.13 -9.45
N ARG A 17 -9.15 4.91 -8.96
CA ARG A 17 -9.89 3.87 -9.70
C ARG A 17 -11.32 4.31 -10.04
N ASN A 18 -11.95 5.17 -9.25
CA ASN A 18 -13.26 5.74 -9.56
C ASN A 18 -13.18 6.83 -10.64
N CYS A 19 -12.17 7.71 -10.58
CA CYS A 19 -11.94 8.73 -11.62
C CYS A 19 -11.66 8.08 -12.99
N VAL A 20 -10.74 7.10 -13.06
CA VAL A 20 -10.37 6.46 -14.34
C VAL A 20 -11.57 5.76 -14.98
N LYS A 21 -12.43 5.12 -14.19
CA LYS A 21 -13.67 4.49 -14.68
C LYS A 21 -14.63 5.44 -15.41
N ILE A 22 -14.61 6.72 -15.06
CA ILE A 22 -15.44 7.74 -15.71
C ILE A 22 -14.65 8.60 -16.71
N ALA A 23 -13.45 8.15 -17.10
CA ALA A 23 -12.51 8.87 -17.97
C ALA A 23 -12.10 10.26 -17.42
N GLU A 24 -12.06 10.40 -16.09
CA GLU A 24 -11.52 11.57 -15.39
C GLU A 24 -10.19 11.24 -14.73
N ARG A 25 -9.42 12.29 -14.40
CA ARG A 25 -8.14 12.19 -13.69
C ARG A 25 -8.29 12.64 -12.25
N HIS A 26 -7.67 11.89 -11.33
CA HIS A 26 -7.64 12.28 -9.92
C HIS A 26 -6.80 13.57 -9.72
N PRO A 27 -7.24 14.55 -8.91
CA PRO A 27 -6.57 15.85 -8.82
C PRO A 27 -5.18 15.81 -8.18
N LYS A 28 -4.87 14.77 -7.39
CA LYS A 28 -3.62 14.65 -6.62
C LYS A 28 -2.72 13.50 -7.02
N TYR A 29 -3.27 12.44 -7.60
CA TYR A 29 -2.56 11.18 -7.81
C TYR A 29 -2.67 10.79 -9.26
N ASP A 30 -1.62 10.14 -9.75
CA ASP A 30 -1.57 9.66 -11.13
C ASP A 30 -2.49 8.45 -11.34
N ASP A 31 -3.02 8.29 -12.55
CA ASP A 31 -3.98 7.24 -12.91
C ASP A 31 -3.42 5.83 -12.68
N THR A 32 -2.09 5.68 -12.73
CA THR A 32 -1.41 4.42 -12.38
C THR A 32 -1.77 3.89 -10.99
N TRP A 33 -2.19 4.74 -10.05
CA TRP A 33 -2.63 4.33 -8.71
C TRP A 33 -3.99 3.62 -8.69
N GLU A 34 -4.71 3.52 -9.82
CA GLU A 34 -5.87 2.61 -9.92
C GLU A 34 -5.47 1.13 -9.79
N ASN A 35 -4.23 0.82 -10.17
CA ASN A 35 -3.68 -0.53 -10.16
C ASN A 35 -3.04 -0.84 -8.81
N ILE A 36 -2.84 -2.12 -8.52
CA ILE A 36 -2.14 -2.55 -7.31
C ILE A 36 -0.64 -2.25 -7.48
N HIS A 37 -0.09 -1.54 -6.50
CA HIS A 37 1.33 -1.32 -6.32
C HIS A 37 1.82 -2.16 -5.16
N TYR A 38 2.91 -2.90 -5.38
CA TYR A 38 3.61 -3.64 -4.35
C TYR A 38 4.75 -2.79 -3.79
N VAL A 39 4.75 -2.59 -2.47
CA VAL A 39 5.75 -1.76 -1.79
C VAL A 39 6.33 -2.49 -0.60
N GLU A 40 7.64 -2.45 -0.48
CA GLU A 40 8.35 -3.06 0.64
C GLU A 40 8.39 -2.13 1.86
N ILE A 41 8.16 -2.70 3.04
CA ILE A 41 8.29 -2.02 4.34
C ILE A 41 9.13 -2.89 5.28
N LEU A 42 10.10 -2.26 5.95
CA LEU A 42 10.82 -2.89 7.06
C LEU A 42 10.08 -2.65 8.37
N ALA A 43 9.73 -3.72 9.08
CA ALA A 43 9.03 -3.65 10.37
C ALA A 43 9.43 -4.83 11.26
N ARG A 44 9.23 -4.70 12.57
CA ARG A 44 9.47 -5.80 13.54
C ARG A 44 8.39 -6.87 13.48
N ASP A 45 7.17 -6.47 13.15
CA ASP A 45 5.99 -7.33 13.09
C ASP A 45 4.92 -6.75 12.14
N LEU A 46 3.88 -7.55 11.88
CA LEU A 46 2.76 -7.18 11.02
C LEU A 46 1.99 -5.95 11.51
N SER A 47 1.90 -5.73 12.82
CA SER A 47 1.19 -4.57 13.39
C SER A 47 1.96 -3.28 13.11
N GLU A 48 3.29 -3.31 13.24
CA GLU A 48 4.15 -2.20 12.85
C GLU A 48 4.15 -1.96 11.34
N ALA A 49 4.17 -3.02 10.52
CA ALA A 49 4.03 -2.92 9.07
C ALA A 49 2.70 -2.25 8.68
N LYS A 50 1.59 -2.66 9.31
CA LYS A 50 0.26 -2.03 9.12
C LYS A 50 0.26 -0.55 9.46
N ARG A 51 0.84 -0.16 10.60
CA ARG A 51 0.93 1.25 11.00
C ARG A 51 1.80 2.06 10.03
N ALA A 52 2.93 1.51 9.61
CA ALA A 52 3.82 2.16 8.65
C ALA A 52 3.14 2.33 7.28
N ALA A 53 2.45 1.28 6.80
CA ALA A 53 1.69 1.31 5.57
C ALA A 53 0.57 2.36 5.63
N ALA A 54 -0.25 2.36 6.69
CA ALA A 54 -1.35 3.32 6.85
C ALA A 54 -0.87 4.77 6.99
N LYS A 55 0.34 4.99 7.54
CA LYS A 55 0.95 6.32 7.59
C LYS A 55 1.42 6.80 6.20
N ARG A 56 1.91 5.88 5.36
CA ARG A 56 2.42 6.18 4.02
C ARG A 56 1.30 6.28 2.98
N PHE A 57 0.27 5.46 3.14
CA PHE A 57 -0.90 5.34 2.26
C PHE A 57 -2.16 5.52 3.10
N PRO A 58 -2.48 6.76 3.49
CA PRO A 58 -3.57 7.01 4.41
C PRO A 58 -4.92 6.74 3.73
N PRO A 59 -5.86 6.03 4.41
CA PRO A 59 -7.18 5.76 3.85
C PRO A 59 -8.00 7.04 3.65
N SER A 60 -7.68 8.12 4.36
CA SER A 60 -8.29 9.44 4.17
C SER A 60 -7.96 10.09 2.82
N ASP A 61 -6.92 9.64 2.13
CA ASP A 61 -6.56 10.08 0.78
C ASP A 61 -6.99 9.04 -0.29
N GLY A 62 -7.92 8.14 0.04
CA GLY A 62 -8.47 7.16 -0.90
C GLY A 62 -7.65 5.88 -1.06
N PHE A 63 -6.54 5.72 -0.33
CA PHE A 63 -5.72 4.51 -0.41
C PHE A 63 -6.37 3.32 0.29
N VAL A 64 -6.26 2.16 -0.34
CA VAL A 64 -6.70 0.87 0.18
C VAL A 64 -5.51 -0.06 0.22
N ILE A 65 -5.18 -0.54 1.42
CA ILE A 65 -4.19 -1.60 1.63
C ILE A 65 -4.94 -2.92 1.54
N ASP A 66 -4.67 -3.68 0.48
CA ASP A 66 -5.34 -4.94 0.18
C ASP A 66 -4.70 -6.10 0.92
N LEU A 67 -3.36 -6.15 0.94
CA LEU A 67 -2.59 -7.23 1.52
C LEU A 67 -1.31 -6.71 2.17
N ILE A 68 -0.91 -7.34 3.28
CA ILE A 68 0.41 -7.18 3.88
C ILE A 68 0.94 -8.55 4.28
N GLU A 69 2.06 -8.95 3.70
CA GLU A 69 2.68 -10.25 3.94
C GLU A 69 4.15 -10.11 4.30
N GLU A 70 4.63 -10.94 5.22
CA GLU A 70 6.04 -11.03 5.54
C GLU A 70 6.77 -11.74 4.40
N MET A 71 7.75 -11.09 3.79
CA MET A 71 8.59 -11.72 2.78
C MET A 71 9.53 -12.70 3.49
N LYS A 72 9.23 -13.99 3.37
CA LYS A 72 10.13 -15.06 3.80
C LYS A 72 11.08 -15.36 2.64
N GLU A 73 12.36 -15.12 2.84
CA GLU A 73 13.38 -15.67 1.94
C GLU A 73 13.37 -17.19 2.11
N PHE A 74 12.91 -17.91 1.10
CA PHE A 74 13.06 -19.36 1.01
C PHE A 74 14.46 -19.63 0.45
N TYR A 75 15.34 -20.22 1.27
CA TYR A 75 16.68 -20.66 0.90
C TYR A 75 16.67 -22.14 0.50
#